data_AF-A0A0C2F425-F1
#
_entry.id   AF-A0A0C2F425-F1
#
_cell.length_a   1.000
_cell.length_b   1.000
_cell.length_c   1.000
_cell.angle_alpha   90.00
_cell.angle_beta   90.00
_cell.angle_gamma   90.00
#
_symmetry.space_group_name_H-M   'P 1'
#
loop_
_entity.id
_entity.type
_entity.pdbx_description
1 polymer ?
#
loop_
_entity_poly.entity_id
_entity_poly.type
_entity_poly.pdbx_seq_one_letter_code
_entity_poly.pdbx_strand_id
1 'polypeptide(L)'
;PLLVMANTPQRCSSIVQALVSLIAPLRYHNDYRPFFTIHDSEFKEYSSKSRAPPRVILGVTNPFFIKALDHWPHILKVGDTVEGSETPERQEKTRKNWDGRTLDTKPGIYTQYKPYLNKDKSVAKKLLKGDRPSE
;
A
#
# COMPACT_ATOMS: atom_id res chain seq x y z
N PRO A 1 9.09 2.25 6.69
CA PRO A 1 7.72 2.82 6.78
C PRO A 1 6.88 2.39 5.58
N LEU A 2 5.56 2.38 5.73
CA LEU A 2 4.60 2.12 4.65
C LEU A 2 3.59 3.27 4.59
N LEU A 3 3.48 3.91 3.44
CA LEU A 3 2.43 4.92 3.17
C LEU A 3 1.24 4.23 2.50
N VAL A 4 0.05 4.34 3.09
CA VAL A 4 -1.21 3.87 2.51
C VAL A 4 -2.00 5.07 2.04
N MET A 5 -2.32 5.12 0.74
CA MET A 5 -3.09 6.19 0.14
C MET A 5 -4.42 5.67 -0.38
N ALA A 6 -5.51 6.28 0.07
CA ALA A 6 -6.85 6.01 -0.43
C ALA A 6 -7.57 7.32 -0.70
N ASN A 7 -8.72 7.28 -1.38
CA ASN A 7 -9.51 8.47 -1.67
C ASN A 7 -10.38 8.95 -0.50
N THR A 8 -10.65 8.10 0.51
CA THR A 8 -11.46 8.44 1.68
C THR A 8 -10.76 8.05 2.99
N PRO A 9 -10.95 8.83 4.09
CA PRO A 9 -10.38 8.50 5.40
C PRO A 9 -10.84 7.14 5.91
N GLN A 10 -12.09 6.77 5.63
CA GLN A 10 -12.69 5.50 6.03
C GLN A 10 -11.98 4.33 5.35
N ARG A 11 -11.85 4.35 4.01
CA ARG A 11 -11.15 3.28 3.28
C ARG A 11 -9.69 3.19 3.69
N CYS A 12 -9.03 4.34 3.86
CA CYS A 12 -7.66 4.39 4.33
C CYS A 12 -7.49 3.70 5.69
N SER A 13 -8.33 4.08 6.67
CA SER A 13 -8.30 3.55 8.02
C SER A 13 -8.55 2.05 8.06
N SER A 14 -9.56 1.57 7.33
CA SER A 14 -9.89 0.15 7.24
C SER A 14 -8.74 -0.68 6.68
N ILE A 15 -8.01 -0.15 5.69
CA ILE A 15 -6.88 -0.86 5.08
C ILE A 15 -5.69 -0.91 6.03
N VAL A 16 -5.37 0.19 6.71
CA VAL A 16 -4.32 0.19 7.74
C VAL A 16 -4.65 -0.82 8.83
N GLN A 17 -5.90 -0.87 9.29
CA GLN A 17 -6.36 -1.87 10.26
C GLN A 17 -6.24 -3.31 9.71
N ALA A 18 -6.65 -3.56 8.48
CA ALA A 18 -6.54 -4.88 7.87
C ALA A 18 -5.07 -5.34 7.78
N LEU A 19 -4.14 -4.44 7.42
CA LEU A 19 -2.71 -4.73 7.36
C LEU A 19 -2.14 -5.12 8.72
N VAL A 20 -2.54 -4.42 9.79
CA VAL A 20 -2.15 -4.76 11.16
C VAL A 20 -2.75 -6.10 11.57
N SER A 21 -4.03 -6.34 11.27
CA SER A 21 -4.73 -7.59 11.59
C SER A 21 -4.18 -8.81 10.85
N LEU A 22 -3.61 -8.66 9.65
CA LEU A 22 -2.96 -9.75 8.91
C LEU A 22 -1.73 -10.34 9.62
N ILE A 23 -1.19 -9.64 10.62
CA ILE A 23 -0.05 -10.09 11.42
C ILE A 23 -0.50 -11.05 12.53
N ALA A 24 -1.82 -11.12 12.80
CA ALA A 24 -2.38 -12.05 13.77
C ALA A 24 -1.97 -13.50 13.45
N PRO A 25 -1.67 -14.33 14.47
CA PRO A 25 -1.86 -14.08 15.90
C PRO A 25 -0.74 -13.27 16.57
N LEU A 26 0.30 -12.88 15.83
CA LEU A 26 1.41 -12.10 16.40
C LEU A 26 0.96 -10.67 16.69
N ARG A 27 1.48 -10.09 17.78
CA ARG A 27 1.22 -8.69 18.10
C ARG A 27 2.05 -7.78 17.21
N TYR A 28 1.38 -6.84 16.55
CA TYR A 28 2.07 -5.76 15.85
C TYR A 28 2.64 -4.77 16.88
N HIS A 29 3.96 -4.59 16.88
CA HIS A 29 4.69 -3.77 17.86
C HIS A 29 5.16 -2.41 17.34
N ASN A 30 4.98 -2.13 16.05
CA ASN A 30 5.35 -0.85 15.47
C ASN A 30 4.15 0.11 15.49
N ASP A 31 4.41 1.39 15.24
CA ASP A 31 3.33 2.37 15.18
C ASP A 31 2.49 2.20 13.91
N TYR A 32 1.24 2.61 14.00
CA TYR A 32 0.37 2.82 12.85
C TYR A 32 -0.56 4.00 13.10
N ARG A 33 -0.89 4.72 12.03
CA ARG A 33 -1.83 5.83 12.03
C ARG A 33 -2.88 5.53 10.96
N PRO A 34 -4.08 5.08 11.34
CA PRO A 34 -5.13 4.71 10.39
C PRO A 34 -5.51 5.86 9.44
N PHE A 35 -5.48 7.07 9.96
CA PHE A 35 -5.65 8.29 9.19
C PHE A 35 -4.76 9.39 9.76
N PHE A 36 -4.04 10.07 8.87
CA PHE A 36 -3.07 11.11 9.19
C PHE A 36 -3.20 12.26 8.20
N THR A 37 -3.06 13.46 8.73
CA THR A 37 -3.31 14.73 8.05
C THR A 37 -2.10 15.63 8.14
N ILE A 38 -2.07 16.66 7.30
CA ILE A 38 -1.00 17.66 7.31
C ILE A 38 -1.03 18.53 8.57
N HIS A 39 -2.13 18.49 9.33
CA HIS A 39 -2.34 19.29 10.53
C HIS A 39 -1.85 18.56 11.79
N ASP A 40 -1.51 17.27 11.69
CA ASP A 40 -0.94 16.53 12.80
C ASP A 40 0.46 17.07 13.13
N SER A 41 0.73 17.24 14.43
CA SER A 41 1.95 17.84 14.95
C SER A 41 3.23 17.11 14.51
N GLU A 42 3.12 15.80 14.30
CA GLU A 42 4.18 14.88 13.92
C GLU A 42 4.51 14.95 12.41
N PHE A 43 3.77 15.72 11.62
CA PHE A 43 3.97 15.81 10.16
C PHE A 43 5.41 16.21 9.79
N LYS A 44 5.99 17.16 10.53
CA LYS A 44 7.38 17.62 10.32
C LYS A 44 8.39 16.52 10.61
N GLU A 45 8.10 15.63 11.57
CA GLU A 45 8.97 14.51 11.91
C GLU A 45 8.95 13.45 10.80
N TYR A 46 7.77 13.10 10.30
CA TYR A 46 7.62 12.08 9.26
C TYR A 46 8.13 12.49 7.88
N SER A 47 8.08 13.79 7.57
CA SER A 47 8.57 14.35 6.29
C SER A 47 10.07 14.68 6.28
N SER A 48 10.75 14.59 7.43
CA SER A 48 12.17 14.89 7.54
C SER A 48 13.03 13.80 6.89
N LYS A 49 13.92 14.20 5.97
CA LYS A 49 14.90 13.31 5.31
C LYS A 49 16.15 13.05 6.16
N SER A 50 16.32 13.77 7.28
CA SER A 50 17.54 13.75 8.10
C SER A 50 17.58 12.61 9.13
N ARG A 51 16.46 11.91 9.36
CA ARG A 51 16.36 10.85 10.38
C ARG A 51 16.21 9.49 9.72
N ALA A 52 16.59 8.44 10.46
CA ALA A 52 16.23 7.08 10.09
C ALA A 52 14.70 7.00 9.83
N PRO A 53 14.26 6.33 8.74
CA PRO A 53 12.85 6.29 8.40
C PRO A 53 12.01 5.67 9.54
N PRO A 54 10.86 6.25 9.89
CA PRO A 54 10.04 5.73 10.97
C PRO A 54 9.55 4.32 10.65
N ARG A 55 9.37 3.49 11.68
CA ARG A 55 8.75 2.17 11.56
C ARG A 55 7.25 2.34 11.78
N VAL A 56 6.57 2.90 10.78
CA VAL A 56 5.14 3.24 10.88
C VAL A 56 4.38 2.84 9.61
N ILE A 57 3.12 2.44 9.78
CA ILE A 57 2.13 2.38 8.70
C ILE A 57 1.29 3.66 8.78
N LEU A 58 1.34 4.49 7.74
CA LEU A 58 0.71 5.81 7.72
C LEU A 58 -0.40 5.84 6.68
N GLY A 59 -1.64 5.98 7.13
CA GLY A 59 -2.80 6.15 6.26
C GLY A 59 -3.05 7.62 5.93
N VAL A 60 -3.12 7.98 4.65
CA VAL A 60 -3.41 9.33 4.19
C VAL A 60 -4.40 9.33 3.02
N THR A 61 -5.04 10.48 2.76
CA THR A 61 -5.89 10.67 1.59
C THR A 61 -5.39 11.71 0.61
N ASN A 62 -4.60 12.67 1.08
CA ASN A 62 -4.19 13.81 0.28
C ASN A 62 -2.96 13.46 -0.60
N PRO A 63 -3.02 13.62 -1.93
CA PRO A 63 -1.88 13.43 -2.84
C PRO A 63 -0.64 14.27 -2.49
N PHE A 64 -0.78 15.34 -1.72
CA PHE A 64 0.34 16.12 -1.19
C PHE A 64 1.38 15.26 -0.45
N PHE A 65 0.92 14.24 0.29
CA PHE A 65 1.80 13.34 1.04
C PHE A 65 2.77 12.57 0.14
N ILE A 66 2.43 12.38 -1.12
CA ILE A 66 3.27 11.70 -2.09
C ILE A 66 4.58 12.46 -2.31
N LYS A 67 4.48 13.79 -2.44
CA LYS A 67 5.66 14.63 -2.61
C LYS A 67 6.39 14.81 -1.29
N ALA A 68 5.65 14.96 -0.19
CA ALA A 68 6.25 15.13 1.13
C ALA A 68 7.02 13.89 1.62
N LEU A 69 6.57 12.70 1.22
CA LEU A 69 7.10 11.40 1.66
C LEU A 69 7.69 10.59 0.48
N ASP A 70 8.17 11.28 -0.56
CA ASP A 70 8.71 10.69 -1.80
C ASP A 70 9.89 9.72 -1.56
N HIS A 71 10.63 9.95 -0.49
CA HIS A 71 11.78 9.20 -0.03
C HIS A 71 11.40 7.92 0.72
N TRP A 72 10.11 7.71 1.06
CA TRP A 72 9.68 6.49 1.73
C TRP A 72 9.75 5.29 0.77
N PRO A 73 10.27 4.14 1.23
CA PRO A 73 10.57 3.01 0.36
C PRO A 73 9.34 2.22 -0.09
N HIS A 74 8.18 2.40 0.57
CA HIS A 74 6.97 1.60 0.36
C HIS A 74 5.72 2.48 0.33
N ILE A 75 4.99 2.43 -0.78
CA ILE A 75 3.73 3.16 -1.00
C ILE A 75 2.69 2.18 -1.54
N LEU A 76 1.54 2.11 -0.88
CA LEU A 76 0.34 1.40 -1.33
C LEU A 76 -0.70 2.43 -1.77
N LYS A 77 -0.92 2.57 -3.08
CA LYS A 77 -2.00 3.39 -3.62
C LYS A 77 -3.22 2.51 -3.87
N VAL A 78 -4.31 2.80 -3.19
CA VAL A 78 -5.55 2.04 -3.25
C VAL A 78 -6.45 2.67 -4.29
N GLY A 79 -6.97 1.85 -5.20
CA GLY A 79 -7.89 2.29 -6.24
C GLY A 79 -9.32 2.38 -5.74
N ASP A 80 -10.19 2.89 -6.61
CA ASP A 80 -11.62 2.80 -6.40
C ASP A 80 -12.14 1.42 -6.75
N THR A 81 -12.73 0.73 -5.77
CA THR A 81 -13.58 -0.42 -6.08
C THR A 81 -14.81 0.12 -6.79
N VAL A 82 -14.82 0.05 -8.11
CA VAL A 82 -16.04 0.24 -8.89
C VAL A 82 -16.91 -0.98 -8.64
N GLU A 83 -17.88 -0.86 -7.72
CA GLU A 83 -18.92 -1.88 -7.56
C GLU A 83 -19.61 -2.07 -8.91
N GLY A 84 -19.38 -3.21 -9.56
CA GLY A 84 -20.02 -3.58 -10.84
C GLY A 84 -19.12 -3.84 -12.05
N SER A 85 -17.78 -3.74 -11.94
CA SER A 85 -16.90 -4.20 -13.04
C SER A 85 -16.44 -5.64 -12.82
N GLU A 86 -17.15 -6.60 -13.43
CA GLU A 86 -16.73 -8.01 -13.57
C GLU A 86 -15.56 -8.18 -14.57
N THR A 87 -14.56 -7.30 -14.51
CA THR A 87 -13.31 -7.51 -15.23
C THR A 87 -12.23 -7.69 -14.17
N PRO A 88 -11.51 -8.83 -14.15
CA PRO A 88 -10.40 -9.00 -13.22
C PRO A 88 -9.39 -7.92 -13.57
N GLU A 89 -9.34 -6.85 -12.78
CA GLU A 89 -8.33 -5.81 -12.91
C GLU A 89 -7.00 -6.54 -12.89
N ARG A 90 -6.34 -6.50 -14.04
CA ARG A 90 -5.15 -7.28 -14.35
C ARG A 90 -4.10 -6.97 -13.30
N GLN A 91 -4.00 -7.81 -12.26
CA GLN A 91 -3.17 -7.61 -11.07
C GLN A 91 -1.86 -6.92 -11.47
N GLU A 92 -1.81 -5.60 -11.30
CA GLU A 92 -0.72 -4.84 -11.87
C GLU A 92 0.55 -5.25 -11.14
N LYS A 93 1.57 -5.54 -11.94
CA LYS A 93 2.89 -5.97 -11.48
C LYS A 93 3.36 -5.00 -10.41
N THR A 94 3.98 -5.53 -9.35
CA THR A 94 4.73 -4.76 -8.36
C THR A 94 5.66 -3.80 -9.12
N ARG A 95 5.34 -2.50 -9.13
CA ARG A 95 6.11 -1.52 -9.90
C ARG A 95 7.33 -1.17 -9.08
N LYS A 96 8.50 -1.42 -9.67
CA LYS A 96 9.77 -1.40 -8.92
C LYS A 96 10.25 0.00 -8.56
N ASN A 97 9.85 1.03 -9.31
CA ASN A 97 10.33 2.39 -9.06
C ASN A 97 9.16 3.37 -9.06
N TRP A 98 9.01 4.08 -7.94
CA TRP A 98 8.23 5.31 -7.83
C TRP A 98 9.00 6.44 -8.52
N ASP A 99 8.44 7.07 -9.55
CA ASP A 99 9.13 8.09 -10.38
C ASP A 99 8.83 9.54 -9.95
N GLY A 100 8.19 9.73 -8.80
CA GLY A 100 7.88 11.06 -8.26
C GLY A 100 6.68 11.75 -8.91
N ARG A 101 6.01 11.15 -9.91
CA ARG A 101 4.82 11.76 -10.54
C ARG A 101 3.57 11.45 -9.74
N THR A 102 3.13 12.44 -8.97
CA THR A 102 2.28 12.24 -7.80
C THR A 102 0.78 12.03 -8.10
N LEU A 103 0.23 12.64 -9.15
CA LEU A 103 -1.22 12.66 -9.35
C LEU A 103 -1.74 11.47 -10.18
N ASP A 104 -1.04 11.11 -11.27
CA ASP A 104 -1.54 10.11 -12.24
C ASP A 104 -1.10 8.67 -11.97
N THR A 105 -0.39 8.44 -10.86
CA THR A 105 0.13 7.11 -10.58
C THR A 105 -1.03 6.14 -10.35
N LYS A 106 -1.04 5.00 -11.05
CA LYS A 106 -2.12 4.01 -10.94
C LYS A 106 -2.18 3.38 -9.55
N PRO A 107 -3.35 2.87 -9.11
CA PRO A 107 -3.44 1.99 -7.97
C PRO A 107 -2.43 0.83 -8.04
N GLY A 108 -1.84 0.48 -6.90
CA GLY A 108 -0.85 -0.58 -6.82
C GLY A 108 0.15 -0.39 -5.68
N ILE A 109 1.06 -1.34 -5.59
CA ILE A 109 2.14 -1.32 -4.60
C ILE A 109 3.46 -0.90 -5.28
N TYR A 110 4.07 0.13 -4.72
CA TYR A 110 5.34 0.72 -5.14
C TYR A 110 6.35 0.47 -4.03
N THR A 111 7.40 -0.27 -4.34
CA THR A 111 8.37 -0.68 -3.33
C THR A 111 9.77 -0.78 -3.90
N GLN A 112 10.75 -0.27 -3.15
CA GLN A 112 12.17 -0.46 -3.44
C GLN A 112 12.65 -1.90 -3.11
N TYR A 113 11.80 -2.71 -2.46
CA TYR A 113 12.14 -4.10 -2.14
C TYR A 113 12.31 -4.95 -3.40
N LYS A 114 13.46 -5.64 -3.48
CA LYS A 114 13.73 -6.61 -4.55
C LYS A 114 13.21 -7.99 -4.12
N PRO A 115 12.16 -8.53 -4.77
CA PRO A 115 11.67 -9.86 -4.45
C PRO A 115 12.70 -10.92 -4.85
N TYR A 116 12.89 -11.91 -3.99
CA TYR A 116 13.74 -13.09 -4.23
C TYR A 116 12.97 -14.27 -4.81
N LEU A 117 11.64 -14.19 -4.83
CA LEU A 117 10.75 -15.22 -5.38
C LEU A 117 10.10 -14.71 -6.66
N ASN A 118 10.00 -15.60 -7.65
CA ASN A 118 9.27 -15.35 -8.88
C ASN A 118 7.83 -15.85 -8.75
N LYS A 119 6.89 -15.14 -9.36
CA LYS A 119 5.49 -15.61 -9.44
C LYS A 119 5.43 -16.87 -10.29
N ASP A 120 4.86 -17.94 -9.75
CA ASP A 120 4.51 -19.13 -10.53
C ASP A 120 3.29 -18.83 -11.41
N LYS A 121 3.54 -18.65 -12.71
CA LYS A 121 2.49 -18.37 -13.69
C LYS A 121 1.56 -19.54 -13.90
N SER A 122 2.01 -20.78 -13.68
CA SER A 122 1.21 -21.98 -13.85
C SER A 122 0.18 -22.08 -12.74
N VAL A 123 0.61 -21.91 -11.48
CA VAL A 123 -0.27 -21.88 -10.31
C VAL A 123 -1.25 -20.71 -10.40
N ALA A 124 -0.78 -19.50 -10.75
CA ALA A 124 -1.65 -18.34 -10.91
C ALA A 124 -2.74 -18.57 -11.97
N LYS A 125 -2.41 -19.22 -13.10
CA LYS A 125 -3.39 -19.57 -14.13
C LYS A 125 -4.40 -20.63 -13.66
N LYS A 126 -3.97 -21.63 -12.90
CA LYS A 126 -4.87 -22.66 -12.34
C LYS A 126 -5.87 -22.06 -11.36
N LEU A 127 -5.39 -21.20 -10.45
CA LEU A 127 -6.24 -20.50 -9.49
C LEU A 127 -7.27 -19.59 -10.18
N LEU A 128 -6.84 -18.83 -11.21
CA LEU A 128 -7.74 -17.97 -11.97
C LEU A 128 -8.79 -18.74 -12.77
N LYS A 129 -8.49 -19.98 -13.19
CA LYS A 129 -9.43 -20.85 -13.89
C LYS A 129 -10.42 -21.55 -12.95
N GLY A 130 -10.20 -21.50 -11.63
CA GLY A 130 -11.04 -22.21 -10.66
C GLY A 130 -10.92 -23.73 -10.74
N ASP A 131 -9.85 -24.27 -11.34
CA ASP A 131 -9.55 -25.71 -11.33
C ASP A 131 -9.24 -26.13 -9.89
N ARG A 132 -10.29 -26.54 -9.17
CA ARG A 132 -10.13 -27.28 -7.91
C ARG A 132 -9.55 -28.64 -8.27
N PRO A 133 -8.51 -29.12 -7.55
CA PRO A 133 -8.11 -30.51 -7.70
C PRO A 133 -9.33 -31.38 -7.39
N SER A 134 -9.66 -32.30 -8.29
CA SER A 134 -10.67 -33.33 -8.04
C SER A 134 -10.24 -34.11 -6.79
N GLU A 135 -11.08 -34.08 -5.76
CA GLU A 135 -10.99 -35.01 -4.62
C GLU A 135 -11.08 -36.47 -5.08
#